data_AF-A0A2A4I806-F1
#
_entry.id   AF-A0A2A4I806-F1
#
_cell.length_a   1.000
_cell.length_b   1.000
_cell.length_c   1.000
_cell.angle_alpha   90.00
_cell.angle_beta   90.00
_cell.angle_gamma   90.00
#
_symmetry.space_group_name_H-M   'P 1'
#
loop_
_entity.id
_entity.type
_entity.pdbx_description
1 polymer ?
#
loop_
_entity_poly.entity_id
_entity_poly.type
_entity_poly.pdbx_seq_one_letter_code
_entity_poly.pdbx_strand_id
1 'polypeptide(L)' 'MSDAQALLAGLAAGCALLALFAAWRQARRGRRRDLDAVGWIDWTTVQMAALIALAVLAGLAFKA' A
#
# COMPACT_ATOMS: atom_id res chain seq x y z
N MET A 1 -16.77 -17.45 7.91
CA MET A 1 -15.73 -16.41 8.02
C MET A 1 -15.71 -16.00 9.47
N SER A 2 -14.60 -16.21 10.18
CA SER A 2 -14.49 -15.79 11.58
C SER A 2 -14.34 -14.25 11.65
N ASP A 3 -14.69 -13.62 12.78
CA ASP A 3 -14.53 -12.17 12.95
C ASP A 3 -13.06 -11.74 12.77
N ALA A 4 -12.14 -12.59 13.23
CA ALA A 4 -10.70 -12.39 13.05
C ALA A 4 -10.31 -12.43 11.56
N GLN A 5 -10.82 -13.39 10.80
CA GLN A 5 -10.59 -13.50 9.36
C GLN A 5 -11.14 -12.28 8.60
N ALA A 6 -12.33 -11.79 9.00
CA ALA A 6 -12.94 -10.59 8.41
C ALA A 6 -12.12 -9.32 8.70
N LEU A 7 -11.62 -9.14 9.92
CA LEU A 7 -10.73 -8.04 10.29
C LEU A 7 -9.42 -8.07 9.48
N LEU A 8 -8.78 -9.23 9.38
CA LEU A 8 -7.53 -9.39 8.64
C LEU A 8 -7.72 -9.10 7.15
N ALA A 9 -8.82 -9.55 6.55
CA ALA A 9 -9.17 -9.26 5.17
C ALA A 9 -9.43 -7.76 4.94
N GLY A 10 -10.11 -7.09 5.89
CA GLY A 10 -10.34 -5.65 5.82
C GLY A 10 -9.04 -4.83 5.89
N LEU A 11 -8.12 -5.20 6.78
CA LEU A 11 -6.80 -4.57 6.88
C LEU A 11 -5.97 -4.81 5.61
N ALA A 12 -5.98 -6.03 5.08
CA ALA A 12 -5.33 -6.36 3.82
C ALA A 12 -5.85 -5.48 2.68
N ALA A 13 -7.18 -5.34 2.54
CA ALA A 13 -7.78 -4.46 1.54
C ALA A 13 -7.33 -3.00 1.71
N GLY A 14 -7.24 -2.51 2.95
CA GLY A 14 -6.70 -1.17 3.25
C GLY A 14 -5.25 -0.99 2.78
N CYS A 15 -4.39 -1.97 3.03
CA CYS A 15 -3.01 -1.97 2.54
C CYS A 15 -2.93 -2.00 1.01
N ALA A 16 -3.80 -2.76 0.34
CA ALA A 16 -3.88 -2.76 -1.12
C ALA A 16 -4.23 -1.37 -1.68
N LEU A 17 -5.24 -0.72 -1.11
CA LEU A 17 -5.63 0.65 -1.49
C LEU A 17 -4.49 1.64 -1.26
N LEU A 18 -3.78 1.54 -0.15
CA LEU A 18 -2.63 2.40 0.15
C LEU A 18 -1.48 2.18 -0.84
N ALA A 19 -1.19 0.94 -1.20
CA ALA A 19 -0.17 0.61 -2.21
C ALA A 19 -0.52 1.19 -3.58
N LEU A 20 -1.79 1.10 -4.00
CA LEU A 20 -2.28 1.70 -5.25
C LEU A 20 -2.21 3.23 -5.20
N PHE A 21 -2.59 3.84 -4.09
CA PHE A 21 -2.50 5.29 -3.91
C PHE A 21 -1.05 5.78 -3.98
N ALA A 22 -0.12 5.08 -3.33
CA ALA A 22 1.30 5.37 -3.38
C ALA A 22 1.86 5.24 -4.81
N ALA A 23 1.48 4.17 -5.54
CA ALA A 23 1.80 3.99 -6.95
C ALA A 23 1.36 5.18 -7.79
N TRP A 24 0.10 5.59 -7.62
CA TRP A 24 -0.49 6.71 -8.35
C TRP A 24 0.20 8.04 -8.02
N ARG A 25 0.54 8.27 -6.75
CA ARG A 25 1.31 9.46 -6.34
C ARG A 25 2.68 9.49 -7.00
N GLN A 26 3.36 8.35 -7.07
CA GLN A 26 4.65 8.24 -7.74
C GLN A 26 4.53 8.46 -9.26
N ALA A 27 3.53 7.85 -9.90
CA ALA A 27 3.25 8.08 -11.33
C ALA A 27 2.91 9.55 -11.64
N ARG A 28 2.19 10.24 -10.74
CA ARG A 28 1.96 11.68 -10.86
C ARG A 28 3.22 12.51 -10.68
N ARG A 29 4.20 12.07 -9.87
CA ARG A 29 5.50 12.74 -9.77
C ARG A 29 6.31 12.64 -11.06
N GLY A 30 6.28 11.49 -11.73
CA GLY A 30 6.98 11.31 -13.01
C GLY A 30 6.48 12.21 -14.14
N ARG A 31 5.30 12.82 -13.99
CA ARG A 31 4.74 13.80 -14.94
C ARG A 31 5.00 15.26 -14.56
N ARG A 32 5.79 15.53 -13.51
CA ARG A 32 6.13 16.90 -13.11
C ARG A 32 7.10 17.51 -14.12
N ARG A 33 6.87 18.78 -14.44
CA ARG A 33 7.75 19.60 -15.28
C ARG A 33 9.04 20.01 -14.54
N ASP A 34 9.01 19.95 -13.22
CA ASP A 34 10.13 20.21 -12.32
C ASP A 34 10.55 18.88 -11.64
N LEU A 35 11.74 18.39 -12.01
CA LEU A 35 12.34 17.16 -11.50
C LEU A 35 13.07 17.38 -10.17
N ASP A 36 13.43 18.62 -9.84
CA ASP A 36 14.18 18.98 -8.63
C ASP A 36 13.27 19.25 -7.44
N ALA A 37 11.95 19.26 -7.64
CA ALA A 37 10.96 19.31 -6.58
C ALA A 37 10.99 18.03 -5.71
N VAL A 38 11.92 18.00 -4.74
CA VAL A 38 12.11 16.91 -3.78
C VAL A 38 10.85 16.78 -2.93
N GLY A 39 10.05 15.76 -3.23
CA GLY A 39 8.85 15.49 -2.47
C GLY A 39 9.20 14.90 -1.11
N TRP A 40 8.66 15.47 -0.03
CA TRP A 40 8.97 15.11 1.36
C TRP A 40 8.76 13.63 1.72
N ILE A 41 7.90 12.93 0.98
CA ILE A 41 7.54 11.53 1.22
C ILE A 41 8.09 10.68 0.07
N ASP A 42 8.83 9.61 0.35
CA ASP A 42 9.17 8.59 -0.65
C ASP A 42 7.96 7.67 -0.88
N TRP A 43 7.22 7.90 -1.96
CA TRP A 43 6.05 7.09 -2.31
C TRP A 43 6.42 5.64 -2.67
N THR A 44 7.64 5.37 -3.12
CA THR A 44 8.10 4.02 -3.43
C THR A 44 8.28 3.23 -2.14
N THR A 45 8.90 3.81 -1.11
CA THR A 45 8.99 3.17 0.21
C THR A 45 7.61 2.91 0.81
N VAL A 46 6.71 3.89 0.73
CA VAL A 46 5.32 3.73 1.22
C VAL A 46 4.61 2.59 0.47
N GLN A 47 4.76 2.52 -0.85
CA GLN A 47 4.19 1.45 -1.66
C GLN A 47 4.73 0.08 -1.22
N MET A 48 6.05 -0.07 -1.08
CA MET A 48 6.67 -1.33 -0.69
C MET A 48 6.24 -1.77 0.71
N ALA A 49 6.22 -0.86 1.68
CA ALA A 49 5.74 -1.15 3.02
C ALA A 49 4.27 -1.60 3.02
N ALA A 50 3.41 -0.95 2.22
CA ALA A 50 2.02 -1.32 2.07
C ALA A 50 1.85 -2.71 1.42
N LEU A 51 2.65 -3.04 0.40
CA LEU A 51 2.63 -4.37 -0.24
C LEU A 51 3.12 -5.48 0.69
N ILE A 52 4.15 -5.22 1.50
CA ILE A 52 4.62 -6.18 2.51
C ILE A 52 3.53 -6.42 3.55
N ALA A 53 2.92 -5.35 4.08
CA ALA A 53 1.83 -5.47 5.04
C ALA A 53 0.62 -6.22 4.44
N LEU A 54 0.25 -5.91 3.19
CA LEU A 54 -0.79 -6.64 2.44
C LEU A 54 -0.47 -8.13 2.37
N ALA A 55 0.74 -8.51 1.97
CA ALA A 55 1.12 -9.91 1.81
C ALA A 55 1.04 -10.68 3.14
N VAL A 56 1.51 -10.07 4.23
CA VAL A 56 1.43 -10.67 5.58
C VAL A 56 -0.01 -10.81 6.03
N LEU A 57 -0.82 -9.75 5.94
CA LEU A 57 -2.21 -9.76 6.39
C LEU A 57 -3.09 -10.72 5.58
N ALA A 58 -2.90 -10.76 4.26
CA ALA A 58 -3.58 -11.72 3.40
C ALA A 58 -3.19 -13.15 3.76
N GLY A 59 -1.89 -13.43 3.94
CA GLY A 59 -1.41 -14.76 4.35
C GLY A 59 -1.98 -15.19 5.71
N LEU A 60 -2.05 -14.28 6.68
CA LEU A 60 -2.68 -14.55 7.97
C LEU A 60 -4.20 -14.79 7.84
N ALA A 61 -4.88 -14.03 6.99
CA ALA A 61 -6.32 -14.22 6.73
C ALA A 61 -6.63 -15.56 6.06
N PHE A 62 -5.72 -16.10 5.24
CA PHE A 62 -5.86 -17.43 4.66
C PHE A 62 -5.59 -18.55 5.67
N LYS A 63 -4.72 -18.31 6.66
CA LYS A 63 -4.40 -19.27 7.72
C LYS A 63 -5.47 -19.32 8.82
N ALA A 64 -6.16 -18.20 9.07
CA ALA A 64 -7.15 -18.02 10.13
C ALA A 64 -8.53 -18.61 9.75
#